data_AF-A0A7S0DBN6-F1
#
_entry.id   AF-A0A7S0DBN6-F1
#
_cell.length_a   1.000
_cell.length_b   1.000
_cell.length_c   1.000
_cell.angle_alpha   90.00
_cell.angle_beta   90.00
_cell.angle_gamma   90.00
#
_symmetry.space_group_name_H-M   'P 1'
#
loop_
_entity.id
_entity.type
_entity.pdbx_description
1 polymer ?
#
loop_
_entity_poly.entity_id
_entity_poly.type
_entity_poly.pdbx_seq_one_letter_code
_entity_poly.pdbx_strand_id
1 'polypeptide(L)'
;EKATAIVNSLITTANRSILDIGLAVLDELHMVGEWNDQGNSRGPTLELLASLLSWHHSGGLQVIGMSATLANAQEMANWLNGYVFSAGFRPVPLKQFVKAGVDVYNATGARIRTLRGLGGESRDSMGVMDLVREVTAG
;
A
#
# COMPACT_ATOMS: atom_id res chain seq x y z
N GLU A 1 -4.01 -4.19 -15.67
CA GLU A 1 -4.22 -4.57 -17.08
C GLU A 1 -5.48 -5.40 -17.34
N LYS A 2 -5.64 -6.61 -16.77
CA LYS A 2 -6.84 -7.44 -17.02
C LYS A 2 -8.17 -6.75 -16.64
N ALA A 3 -8.23 -6.08 -15.49
CA ALA A 3 -9.42 -5.35 -15.06
C ALA A 3 -9.78 -4.20 -16.02
N THR A 4 -8.78 -3.43 -16.45
CA THR A 4 -8.94 -2.35 -17.44
C THR A 4 -9.47 -2.87 -18.77
N ALA A 5 -8.97 -4.02 -19.24
CA ALA A 5 -9.47 -4.65 -20.47
C ALA A 5 -10.94 -5.08 -20.35
N ILE A 6 -11.35 -5.60 -19.20
CA ILE A 6 -12.75 -5.98 -18.93
C ILE A 6 -13.64 -4.75 -18.91
N VAL A 7 -13.25 -3.69 -18.18
CA VAL A 7 -14.02 -2.43 -18.11
C VAL A 7 -14.16 -1.82 -19.51
N ASN A 8 -13.09 -1.78 -20.29
CA ASN A 8 -13.14 -1.28 -21.66
C ASN A 8 -14.06 -2.15 -22.54
N SER A 9 -14.04 -3.46 -22.41
CA SER A 9 -14.98 -4.35 -23.11
C SER A 9 -16.43 -4.09 -22.72
N LEU A 10 -16.72 -3.85 -21.44
CA LEU A 10 -18.08 -3.56 -20.94
C LEU A 10 -18.59 -2.18 -21.33
N ILE A 11 -17.70 -1.22 -21.58
CA ILE A 11 -18.06 0.12 -22.07
C ILE A 11 -18.31 0.11 -23.59
N THR A 12 -17.56 -0.70 -24.34
CA THR A 12 -17.56 -0.68 -25.82
C THR A 12 -18.53 -1.66 -26.48
N THR A 13 -18.96 -2.70 -25.77
CA THR A 13 -19.79 -3.78 -26.34
C THR A 13 -21.27 -3.48 -26.16
N ALA A 14 -22.07 -3.46 -27.24
CA ALA A 14 -23.49 -3.11 -27.19
C ALA A 14 -24.40 -4.05 -26.36
N ASN A 15 -23.94 -5.28 -26.07
CA ASN A 15 -24.75 -6.32 -25.39
C ASN A 15 -24.43 -6.50 -23.90
N ARG A 16 -23.49 -5.72 -23.35
CA ARG A 16 -23.15 -5.73 -21.92
C ARG A 16 -22.90 -4.31 -21.48
N SER A 17 -23.28 -3.97 -20.27
CA SER A 17 -23.07 -2.64 -19.74
C SER A 17 -22.12 -2.68 -18.55
N ILE A 18 -21.33 -1.63 -18.38
CA ILE A 18 -20.62 -1.39 -17.11
C ILE A 18 -21.60 -1.35 -15.92
N LEU A 19 -22.88 -1.04 -16.19
CA LEU A 19 -23.99 -1.07 -15.24
C LEU A 19 -24.36 -2.49 -14.75
N ASP A 20 -23.90 -3.54 -15.44
CA ASP A 20 -24.07 -4.92 -14.97
C ASP A 20 -23.14 -5.24 -13.78
N ILE A 21 -22.14 -4.37 -13.50
CA ILE A 21 -21.29 -4.45 -12.32
C ILE A 21 -21.94 -3.69 -11.17
N GLY A 22 -22.26 -4.39 -10.08
CA GLY A 22 -22.77 -3.78 -8.85
C GLY A 22 -21.68 -3.24 -7.90
N LEU A 23 -20.47 -3.80 -7.95
CA LEU A 23 -19.38 -3.44 -7.04
C LEU A 23 -18.01 -3.56 -7.73
N ALA A 24 -17.17 -2.54 -7.56
CA ALA A 24 -15.76 -2.56 -7.90
C ALA A 24 -14.91 -2.27 -6.66
N VAL A 25 -13.90 -3.12 -6.41
CA VAL A 25 -12.93 -2.93 -5.33
C VAL A 25 -11.59 -2.56 -5.94
N LEU A 26 -11.08 -1.39 -5.58
CA LEU A 26 -9.77 -0.88 -5.98
C LEU A 26 -8.82 -1.07 -4.80
N ASP A 27 -7.94 -2.07 -4.90
CA ASP A 27 -6.90 -2.30 -3.89
C ASP A 27 -5.64 -1.48 -4.19
N GLU A 28 -4.85 -1.21 -3.16
CA GLU A 28 -3.62 -0.41 -3.22
C GLU A 28 -3.80 0.96 -3.89
N LEU A 29 -4.86 1.68 -3.54
CA LEU A 29 -5.22 2.97 -4.16
C LEU A 29 -4.12 4.04 -4.00
N HIS A 30 -3.19 3.90 -3.06
CA HIS A 30 -2.00 4.76 -2.96
C HIS A 30 -1.12 4.74 -4.20
N MET A 31 -1.23 3.72 -5.04
CA MET A 31 -0.47 3.60 -6.28
C MET A 31 -0.94 4.57 -7.38
N VAL A 32 -2.11 5.20 -7.28
CA VAL A 32 -2.66 6.10 -8.32
C VAL A 32 -1.68 7.20 -8.73
N GLY A 33 -0.96 7.77 -7.76
CA GLY A 33 0.03 8.83 -8.00
C GLY A 33 1.47 8.32 -8.21
N GLU A 34 1.69 7.01 -8.22
CA GLU A 34 3.05 6.48 -8.40
C GLU A 34 3.49 6.65 -9.86
N TRP A 35 4.56 7.41 -10.03
CA TRP A 35 5.29 7.55 -11.28
C TRP A 35 6.74 7.14 -11.04
N ASN A 36 7.31 6.33 -11.94
CA ASN A 36 8.73 6.06 -11.96
C ASN A 36 9.35 6.67 -13.22
N ASP A 37 10.61 7.12 -13.12
CA ASP A 37 11.35 7.75 -14.24
C ASP A 37 11.56 6.79 -15.43
N GLN A 38 11.21 5.51 -15.25
CA GLN A 38 11.30 4.44 -16.23
C GLN A 38 9.98 4.24 -17.00
N GLY A 39 8.93 5.02 -16.71
CA GLY A 39 7.64 4.99 -17.42
C GLY A 39 6.83 3.70 -17.22
N ASN A 40 7.24 2.82 -16.31
CA ASN A 40 6.61 1.54 -16.05
C ASN A 40 5.91 1.55 -14.68
N SER A 41 5.04 2.52 -14.45
CA SER A 41 4.22 2.59 -13.23
C SER A 41 2.79 2.13 -13.50
N ARG A 42 2.18 1.53 -12.47
CA ARG A 42 0.78 1.09 -12.52
C ARG A 42 -0.20 2.24 -12.25
N GLY A 43 0.29 3.37 -11.73
CA GLY A 43 -0.50 4.53 -11.34
C GLY A 43 -1.43 5.03 -12.44
N PRO A 44 -0.95 5.35 -13.65
CA PRO A 44 -1.80 5.85 -14.73
C PRO A 44 -2.93 4.90 -15.12
N THR A 45 -2.68 3.58 -15.07
CA THR A 45 -3.71 2.57 -15.36
C THR A 45 -4.77 2.52 -14.26
N LEU A 46 -4.35 2.63 -13.00
CA LEU A 46 -5.26 2.65 -11.85
C LEU A 46 -6.07 3.96 -11.81
N GLU A 47 -5.43 5.09 -12.12
CA GLU A 47 -6.06 6.40 -12.24
C GLU A 47 -7.18 6.40 -13.30
N LEU A 48 -6.87 5.87 -14.48
CA LEU A 48 -7.84 5.74 -15.56
C LEU A 48 -9.00 4.83 -15.16
N LEU A 49 -8.71 3.66 -14.57
CA LEU A 49 -9.72 2.72 -14.11
C LEU A 49 -10.65 3.36 -13.06
N ALA A 50 -10.07 4.01 -12.06
CA ALA A 50 -10.80 4.67 -10.99
C ALA A 50 -11.67 5.83 -11.51
N SER A 51 -11.15 6.62 -12.46
CA SER A 51 -11.91 7.69 -13.14
C SER A 51 -13.13 7.14 -13.89
N LEU A 52 -12.95 6.06 -14.65
CA LEU A 52 -14.04 5.42 -15.40
C LEU A 52 -15.12 4.86 -14.47
N LEU A 53 -14.72 4.19 -13.39
CA LEU A 53 -15.66 3.64 -12.43
C LEU A 53 -16.42 4.75 -11.68
N SER A 54 -15.71 5.83 -11.28
CA SER A 54 -16.32 7.00 -10.64
C SER A 54 -17.33 7.69 -11.56
N TRP A 55 -17.02 7.82 -12.84
CA TRP A 55 -17.94 8.38 -13.84
C TRP A 55 -19.25 7.60 -13.95
N HIS A 56 -19.20 6.27 -13.82
CA HIS A 56 -20.39 5.41 -13.91
C HIS A 56 -21.11 5.17 -12.58
N HIS A 57 -20.71 5.86 -11.50
CA HIS A 57 -21.30 5.71 -10.18
C HIS A 57 -22.83 5.95 -10.15
N SER A 58 -23.32 6.91 -10.93
CA SER A 58 -24.77 7.22 -11.02
C SER A 58 -25.63 6.07 -11.56
N GLY A 59 -24.99 5.04 -12.11
CA GLY A 59 -25.62 3.84 -12.62
C GLY A 59 -25.89 2.74 -11.58
N GLY A 60 -25.61 2.99 -10.30
CA GLY A 60 -25.76 1.99 -9.22
C GLY A 60 -24.50 1.19 -8.93
N LEU A 61 -23.37 1.54 -9.55
CA LEU A 61 -22.06 0.93 -9.28
C LEU A 61 -21.48 1.46 -7.96
N GLN A 62 -21.27 0.56 -7.00
CA GLN A 62 -20.53 0.87 -5.78
C GLN A 62 -19.02 0.74 -6.02
N VAL A 63 -18.24 1.72 -5.55
CA VAL A 63 -16.77 1.66 -5.61
C VAL A 63 -16.21 1.66 -4.18
N ILE A 64 -15.33 0.70 -3.88
CA ILE A 64 -14.60 0.62 -2.61
C ILE A 64 -13.11 0.75 -2.91
N GLY A 65 -12.51 1.84 -2.43
CA GLY A 65 -11.06 2.02 -2.47
C GLY A 65 -10.41 1.56 -1.17
N MET A 66 -9.44 0.65 -1.26
CA MET A 66 -8.60 0.20 -0.15
C MET A 66 -7.18 0.70 -0.35
N SER A 67 -6.53 1.11 0.74
CA SER A 67 -5.14 1.53 0.68
C SER A 67 -4.47 1.51 2.05
N ALA A 68 -3.14 1.56 2.04
CA ALA A 68 -2.33 1.99 3.16
C ALA A 68 -2.63 3.45 3.56
N THR A 69 -1.93 3.96 4.58
CA THR A 69 -2.03 5.36 5.01
C THR A 69 -1.70 6.33 3.87
N LEU A 70 -2.71 7.04 3.35
CA LEU A 70 -2.55 8.20 2.47
C LEU A 70 -2.73 9.50 3.25
N ALA A 71 -1.83 10.46 3.03
CA ALA A 71 -1.97 11.81 3.58
C ALA A 71 -3.18 12.56 2.98
N ASN A 72 -3.46 12.34 1.70
CA ASN A 72 -4.53 12.99 0.92
C ASN A 72 -5.78 12.10 0.76
N ALA A 73 -6.07 11.22 1.73
CA ALA A 73 -7.20 10.29 1.66
C ALA A 73 -8.56 10.99 1.43
N GLN A 74 -8.75 12.19 1.99
CA GLN A 74 -9.99 12.96 1.82
C GLN A 74 -10.15 13.47 0.37
N GLU A 75 -9.07 13.89 -0.27
CA GLU A 75 -9.11 14.31 -1.68
C GLU A 75 -9.45 13.13 -2.60
N MET A 76 -8.88 11.96 -2.32
CA MET A 76 -9.19 10.72 -3.04
C MET A 76 -10.67 10.32 -2.88
N ALA A 77 -11.22 10.44 -1.67
CA ALA A 77 -12.64 10.17 -1.45
C ALA A 77 -13.53 11.17 -2.19
N ASN A 78 -13.19 12.46 -2.18
CA ASN A 78 -13.94 13.47 -2.92
C ASN A 78 -13.90 13.20 -4.43
N TRP A 79 -12.75 12.81 -4.98
CA TRP A 79 -12.61 12.42 -6.39
C TRP A 79 -13.45 11.20 -6.77
N LEU A 80 -13.56 10.22 -5.87
CA LEU A 80 -14.37 9.01 -6.06
C LEU A 80 -15.82 9.14 -5.59
N ASN A 81 -16.29 10.35 -5.24
CA ASN A 81 -17.63 10.60 -4.69
C ASN A 81 -17.96 9.71 -3.48
N GLY A 82 -16.98 9.47 -2.60
CA GLY A 82 -17.07 8.55 -1.47
C GLY A 82 -16.78 9.18 -0.12
N TYR A 83 -16.74 8.32 0.91
CA TYR A 83 -16.38 8.67 2.28
C TYR A 83 -15.09 7.97 2.68
N VAL A 84 -14.30 8.59 3.57
CA VAL A 84 -13.08 7.98 4.12
C VAL A 84 -13.42 7.23 5.39
N PHE A 85 -12.99 5.97 5.46
CA PHE A 85 -12.89 5.22 6.71
C PHE A 85 -11.43 4.91 6.98
N SER A 86 -10.93 5.22 8.18
CA SER A 86 -9.55 4.94 8.58
C SER A 86 -9.52 4.40 10.00
N ALA A 87 -8.75 3.34 10.22
CA ALA A 87 -8.52 2.76 11.54
C ALA A 87 -7.05 2.38 11.69
N GLY A 88 -6.46 2.68 12.85
CA GLY A 88 -5.08 2.32 13.18
C GLY A 88 -4.91 0.90 13.76
N PHE A 89 -5.94 0.08 13.71
CA PHE A 89 -5.92 -1.25 14.29
C PHE A 89 -4.93 -2.17 13.56
N ARG A 90 -4.06 -2.84 14.31
CA ARG A 90 -3.20 -3.91 13.83
C ARG A 90 -3.38 -5.14 14.72
N PRO A 91 -3.76 -6.32 14.17
CA PRO A 91 -3.91 -7.54 14.96
C PRO A 91 -2.64 -7.94 15.71
N VAL A 92 -1.48 -7.67 15.12
CA VAL A 92 -0.16 -7.87 15.74
C VAL A 92 0.52 -6.52 15.90
N PRO A 93 0.83 -6.09 17.14
CA PRO A 93 1.53 -4.83 17.38
C PRO A 93 2.90 -4.81 16.69
N LEU A 94 3.16 -3.77 15.90
CA LEU A 94 4.44 -3.57 15.24
C LEU A 94 5.38 -2.79 16.18
N LYS A 95 6.51 -3.41 16.58
CA LYS A 95 7.58 -2.72 17.31
C LYS A 95 8.63 -2.23 16.31
N GLN A 96 8.89 -0.93 16.29
CA GLN A 96 9.85 -0.31 15.37
C GLN A 96 11.12 0.10 16.11
N PHE A 97 12.27 -0.19 15.49
CA PHE A 97 13.59 0.12 16.03
C PHE A 97 14.52 0.63 14.92
N VAL A 98 15.52 1.42 15.31
CA VAL A 98 16.59 1.89 14.43
C VAL A 98 17.92 1.37 14.97
N LYS A 99 18.73 0.74 14.12
CA LYS A 99 20.09 0.32 14.47
C LYS A 99 21.10 1.32 13.91
N ALA A 100 22.00 1.81 14.78
CA ALA A 100 23.13 2.64 14.38
C ALA A 100 24.41 2.09 15.02
N GLY A 101 25.35 1.61 14.21
CA GLY A 101 26.51 0.87 14.72
C GLY A 101 26.06 -0.37 15.48
N VAL A 102 26.51 -0.53 16.73
CA VAL A 102 26.11 -1.61 17.64
C VAL A 102 24.88 -1.29 18.48
N ASP A 103 24.40 -0.05 18.46
CA ASP A 103 23.29 0.38 19.31
C ASP A 103 21.95 0.28 18.58
N VAL A 104 20.91 -0.07 19.33
CA VAL A 104 19.51 -0.13 18.88
C VAL A 104 18.71 0.89 19.66
N TYR A 105 17.92 1.67 18.92
CA TYR A 105 17.10 2.78 19.41
C TYR A 105 15.62 2.48 19.15
N ASN A 106 14.74 2.94 20.02
CA ASN A 106 13.29 2.90 19.78
C ASN A 106 12.85 4.09 18.90
N ALA A 107 11.55 4.16 18.58
CA ALA A 107 10.96 5.25 17.81
C ALA A 107 11.11 6.65 18.44
N THR A 108 11.38 6.76 19.75
CA THR A 108 11.62 8.05 20.43
C THR A 108 13.09 8.46 20.42
N GLY A 109 13.96 7.68 19.78
CA GLY A 109 15.41 7.91 19.76
C GLY A 109 16.12 7.52 21.06
N ALA A 110 15.42 6.88 22.01
CA ALA A 110 16.06 6.36 23.21
C ALA A 110 16.82 5.07 22.88
N ARG A 111 18.09 4.99 23.28
CA ARG A 111 18.87 3.76 23.17
C ARG A 111 18.29 2.71 24.11
N ILE A 112 17.83 1.60 23.54
CA ILE A 112 17.20 0.51 24.30
C ILE A 112 18.16 -0.64 24.56
N ARG A 113 19.13 -0.88 23.67
CA ARG A 113 20.13 -1.93 23.84
C ARG A 113 21.36 -1.71 22.97
N THR A 114 22.42 -2.42 23.30
CA THR A 114 23.66 -2.52 22.52
C THR A 114 23.86 -3.99 22.16
N LEU A 115 23.97 -4.28 20.86
CA LEU A 115 24.29 -5.60 20.35
C LEU A 115 25.75 -5.90 20.71
N ARG A 116 25.95 -6.80 21.67
CA ARG A 116 27.29 -7.30 22.02
C ARG A 116 27.54 -8.51 21.13
N GLY A 117 28.44 -8.35 20.17
CA GLY A 117 28.71 -9.38 19.15
C GLY A 117 29.03 -10.73 19.77
N LEU A 118 28.35 -11.78 19.32
CA LEU A 118 28.65 -13.17 19.67
C LEU A 118 29.87 -13.72 18.90
N GLY A 119 30.89 -12.88 18.71
CA GLY A 119 32.06 -13.17 17.87
C GLY A 119 31.80 -12.81 16.41
N GLY A 120 32.31 -11.64 16.01
CA GLY A 120 32.21 -11.17 14.63
C GLY A 120 33.08 -12.02 13.70
N GLU A 121 32.45 -12.72 12.77
CA GLU A 121 33.14 -13.06 11.52
C GLU A 121 33.40 -11.76 10.75
N SER A 122 34.58 -11.63 10.13
CA SER A 122 35.01 -10.43 9.39
C SER A 122 34.07 -9.98 8.26
N ARG A 123 33.07 -10.80 7.93
CA ARG A 123 32.07 -10.58 6.87
C ARG A 123 30.77 -9.91 7.35
N ASP A 124 30.50 -9.82 8.65
CA ASP A 124 29.27 -9.19 9.17
C ASP A 124 29.57 -7.87 9.90
N SER A 125 30.05 -6.88 9.15
CA SER A 125 30.36 -5.53 9.67
C SER A 125 29.13 -4.79 10.22
N MET A 126 27.93 -5.25 9.85
CA MET A 126 26.66 -4.66 10.26
C MET A 126 25.96 -5.46 11.36
N GLY A 127 26.50 -6.57 11.88
CA GLY A 127 25.88 -7.35 12.96
C GLY A 127 24.47 -7.85 12.61
N VAL A 128 24.22 -8.15 11.33
CA VAL A 128 22.92 -8.67 10.84
C VAL A 128 22.67 -10.06 11.41
N MET A 129 23.72 -10.89 11.54
CA MET A 129 23.62 -12.24 12.09
C MET A 129 23.27 -12.23 13.58
N ASP A 130 23.77 -11.26 14.33
CA ASP A 130 23.41 -11.08 15.74
C ASP A 130 21.91 -10.78 15.90
N LEU A 131 21.34 -9.94 15.01
CA LEU A 131 19.91 -9.65 15.00
C LEU A 131 19.06 -10.87 14.63
N VAL A 132 19.48 -11.64 13.61
CA VAL A 132 18.76 -12.85 13.18
C VAL A 132 18.75 -13.88 14.31
N ARG A 133 19.89 -14.11 14.96
CA ARG A 133 20.00 -15.02 16.11
C ARG A 133 19.13 -14.56 17.28
N GLU A 134 19.12 -13.27 17.60
CA GLU A 134 18.27 -12.71 18.66
C GLU A 134 16.79 -13.00 18.41
N VAL A 135 16.31 -12.77 17.18
CA VAL A 135 14.89 -12.96 16.83
C VAL A 135 14.51 -14.45 16.75
N THR A 136 15.44 -15.33 16.36
CA THR A 136 15.17 -16.77 16.22
C THR A 136 15.25 -17.53 17.54
N ALA A 137 15.96 -16.98 18.54
CA ALA A 137 16.13 -17.61 19.85
C ALA A 137 15.03 -17.27 20.88
N GLY A 138 14.16 -16.30 20.59
CA GLY A 138 13.02 -15.91 21.43
C GLY A 138 11.71 -16.50 20.94
#